data_AF-A0A382TFR2-F1
#
_entry.id   AF-A0A382TFR2-F1
#
_cell.length_a   1.000
_cell.length_b   1.000
_cell.length_c   1.000
_cell.angle_alpha   90.00
_cell.angle_beta   90.00
_cell.angle_gamma   90.00
#
_symmetry.space_group_name_H-M   'P 1'
#
loop_
_entity.id
_entity.type
_entity.pdbx_description
1 polymer ?
#
loop_
_entity_poly.entity_id
_entity_poly.type
_entity_poly.pdbx_seq_one_letter_code
_entity_poly.pdbx_strand_id
1 'polypeptide(L)'
;IASCLYIIFLPLLLFSSLNSALIAILSNAKYNDPENKDHNSGSVFFVSTIGSVIGIFFVTYFLLGNFSNHSVYIFLSLASALATFLLALVCPDISNKQKVFLCVSGLTMALVSSSFAMDDRWEFTSSTFQKPKVEGNWKIIAKEPSFYGNHTVVEYSDTTGLEWRGLLTVGLPNNRVYKSGISAGHFTHALEILAMSGEDLPERVLVLGLGVGVIPTNLSKNGSHIDVVELDPKVLKIAEKYFDFDKSLINLYFEDARTFVRRCEHKYDVVLVDLYRGDGIPPHVVSFNFFENIKECLSEYG
;
A
#
# COMPACT_ATOMS: atom_id res chain seq x y z
N ILE A 1 -3.51 5.85 21.49
CA ILE A 1 -2.38 6.38 22.31
C ILE A 1 -1.59 5.24 22.96
N ALA A 2 -2.21 4.39 23.80
CA ALA A 2 -1.52 3.24 24.41
C ALA A 2 -0.88 2.28 23.39
N SER A 3 -1.60 1.90 22.33
CA SER A 3 -1.05 1.03 21.27
C SER A 3 0.11 1.67 20.51
N CYS A 4 0.08 2.99 20.29
CA CYS A 4 1.19 3.71 19.65
C CYS A 4 2.43 3.74 20.55
N LEU A 5 2.27 3.88 21.87
CA LEU A 5 3.38 3.77 22.83
C LEU A 5 4.02 2.37 22.78
N TYR A 6 3.24 1.31 22.76
CA TYR A 6 3.81 -0.05 22.69
C TYR A 6 4.45 -0.36 21.33
N ILE A 7 3.79 0.02 20.23
CA ILE A 7 4.22 -0.34 18.87
C ILE A 7 5.37 0.56 18.37
N ILE A 8 5.36 1.85 18.72
CA ILE A 8 6.29 2.83 18.14
C ILE A 8 7.36 3.23 19.17
N PHE A 9 6.97 3.57 20.40
CA PHE A 9 7.92 4.13 21.37
C PHE A 9 8.96 3.10 21.83
N LEU A 10 8.56 1.87 22.16
CA LEU A 10 9.50 0.86 22.65
C LEU A 10 10.58 0.48 21.60
N PRO A 11 10.24 0.20 20.33
CA PRO A 11 11.26 -0.03 19.29
C PRO A 11 12.18 1.18 19.09
N LEU A 12 11.62 2.39 18.99
CA LEU A 12 12.42 3.61 18.81
C LEU A 12 13.39 3.84 19.97
N LEU A 13 12.94 3.60 21.21
CA LEU A 13 13.79 3.71 22.39
C LEU A 13 14.97 2.73 22.31
N LEU A 14 14.70 1.46 21.99
CA LEU A 14 15.74 0.43 21.84
C LEU A 14 16.73 0.78 20.72
N PHE A 15 16.25 1.19 19.54
CA PHE A 15 17.13 1.60 18.43
C PHE A 15 17.96 2.85 18.76
N SER A 16 17.37 3.83 19.46
CA SER A 16 18.10 5.04 19.88
C SER A 16 19.22 4.72 20.88
N SER A 17 19.02 3.71 21.73
CA SER A 17 20.02 3.30 22.73
C SER A 17 21.28 2.68 22.11
N LEU A 18 21.20 2.17 20.88
CA LEU A 18 22.34 1.56 20.18
C LEU A 18 23.45 2.57 19.88
N ASN A 19 23.10 3.81 19.49
CA ASN A 19 24.08 4.86 19.26
C ASN A 19 24.82 5.19 20.55
N SER A 20 24.10 5.37 21.66
CA SER A 20 24.69 5.64 22.98
C SER A 20 25.58 4.50 23.47
N ALA A 21 25.15 3.25 23.27
CA ALA A 21 25.94 2.07 23.63
C ALA A 21 27.21 1.96 22.77
N LEU A 22 27.13 2.23 21.46
CA LEU A 22 28.27 2.22 20.56
C LEU A 22 29.29 3.31 20.93
N ILE A 23 28.83 4.51 21.28
CA ILE A 23 29.68 5.60 21.76
C ILE A 23 30.36 5.21 23.09
N ALA A 24 29.63 4.57 24.01
CA ALA A 24 30.20 4.07 25.26
C ALA A 24 31.30 3.01 25.01
N ILE A 25 31.12 2.11 24.06
CA ILE A 25 32.12 1.11 23.68
C ILE A 25 33.35 1.76 23.04
N LEU A 26 33.15 2.65 22.05
CA LEU A 26 34.24 3.33 21.35
C LEU A 26 35.05 4.24 22.29
N SER A 27 34.38 4.87 23.25
CA SER A 27 35.05 5.72 24.25
C SER A 27 35.81 4.91 25.31
N ASN A 28 35.37 3.70 25.65
CA ASN A 28 36.12 2.79 26.51
C ASN A 28 37.32 2.13 25.80
N ALA A 29 37.26 1.94 24.48
CA ALA A 29 38.33 1.33 23.69
C ALA A 29 39.58 2.24 23.49
N LYS A 30 39.46 3.55 23.72
CA LYS A 30 40.56 4.52 23.65
C LYS A 30 40.60 5.39 24.91
N TYR A 31 41.09 4.84 26.02
CA TYR A 31 41.09 5.50 27.33
C TYR A 31 42.10 6.68 27.47
N ASN A 32 42.95 6.96 26.47
CA ASN A 32 44.11 7.86 26.65
C ASN A 32 44.05 9.21 25.92
N ASP A 33 42.94 9.60 25.27
CA ASP A 33 42.89 10.88 24.56
C ASP A 33 41.50 11.55 24.55
N PRO A 34 41.30 12.66 25.29
CA PRO A 34 40.02 13.36 25.37
C PRO A 34 39.58 14.03 24.05
N GLU A 35 40.49 14.43 23.16
CA GLU A 35 40.11 15.01 21.85
C GLU A 35 39.48 13.98 20.91
N ASN A 36 39.89 12.71 21.04
CA ASN A 36 39.34 11.60 20.25
C ASN A 36 37.91 11.20 20.69
N LYS A 37 37.49 11.57 21.91
CA LYS A 37 36.19 11.15 22.48
C LYS A 37 35.02 11.89 21.82
N ASP A 38 35.17 13.19 21.57
CA ASP A 38 34.15 14.02 20.94
C ASP A 38 34.05 13.73 19.44
N HIS A 39 35.19 13.55 18.76
CA HIS A 39 35.24 13.20 17.33
C HIS A 39 34.53 11.87 17.02
N ASN A 40 34.71 10.84 17.87
CA ASN A 40 34.09 9.53 17.68
C ASN A 40 32.57 9.56 17.89
N SER A 41 32.07 10.38 18.81
CA SER A 41 30.62 10.52 18.99
C SER A 41 29.96 11.21 17.79
N GLY A 42 30.57 12.29 17.27
CA GLY A 42 30.10 13.00 16.10
C GLY A 42 30.08 12.15 14.83
N SER A 43 31.12 11.35 14.60
CA SER A 43 31.20 10.45 13.42
C SER A 43 30.15 9.33 13.47
N VAL A 44 29.89 8.76 14.65
CA VAL A 44 28.82 7.76 14.84
C VAL A 44 27.45 8.35 14.51
N PHE A 45 27.13 9.53 15.03
CA PHE A 45 25.86 10.19 14.71
C PHE A 45 25.75 10.56 13.23
N PHE A 46 26.83 11.02 12.61
CA PHE A 46 26.85 11.36 11.19
C PHE A 46 26.57 10.14 10.30
N VAL A 47 27.29 9.03 10.52
CA VAL A 47 27.10 7.79 9.76
C VAL A 47 25.70 7.20 9.99
N SER A 48 25.23 7.21 11.25
CA SER A 48 23.88 6.74 11.61
C SER A 48 22.80 7.56 10.90
N THR A 49 22.96 8.88 10.82
CA THR A 49 22.00 9.78 10.16
C THR A 49 21.96 9.56 8.65
N ILE A 50 23.12 9.52 7.99
CA ILE A 50 23.18 9.26 6.54
C ILE A 50 22.63 7.86 6.22
N GLY A 51 23.04 6.86 6.99
CA GLY A 51 22.59 5.48 6.83
C GLY A 51 21.07 5.35 7.00
N SER A 52 20.47 6.03 7.99
CA SER A 52 19.02 5.99 8.19
C SER A 52 18.25 6.67 7.05
N VAL A 53 18.73 7.81 6.56
CA VAL A 53 18.13 8.50 5.41
C VAL A 53 18.16 7.58 4.17
N ILE A 54 19.33 7.05 3.82
CA ILE A 54 19.48 6.13 2.68
C ILE A 54 18.63 4.88 2.87
N GLY A 55 18.61 4.32 4.08
CA GLY A 55 17.83 3.14 4.44
C GLY A 55 16.34 3.35 4.27
N ILE A 56 15.80 4.50 4.70
CA ILE A 56 14.39 4.87 4.49
C ILE A 56 14.08 4.93 3.00
N PHE A 57 14.90 5.62 2.20
CA PHE A 57 14.67 5.69 0.75
C PHE A 57 14.71 4.31 0.10
N PHE A 58 15.68 3.46 0.45
CA PHE A 58 15.79 2.10 -0.07
C PHE A 58 14.59 1.23 0.31
N VAL A 59 14.17 1.24 1.57
CA VAL A 59 13.03 0.43 2.03
C VAL A 59 11.73 0.93 1.41
N THR A 60 11.48 2.24 1.45
CA THR A 60 10.20 2.82 1.02
C THR A 60 10.03 2.80 -0.50
N TYR A 61 11.03 3.21 -1.27
CA TYR A 61 10.88 3.35 -2.72
C TYR A 61 11.29 2.10 -3.49
N PHE A 62 12.29 1.35 -3.02
CA PHE A 62 12.76 0.17 -3.72
C PHE A 62 12.10 -1.11 -3.21
N LEU A 63 12.19 -1.40 -1.90
CA LEU A 63 11.68 -2.67 -1.38
C LEU A 63 10.14 -2.74 -1.39
N LEU A 64 9.45 -1.79 -0.76
CA LEU A 64 7.98 -1.82 -0.65
C LEU A 64 7.26 -1.62 -1.99
N GLY A 65 7.88 -0.92 -2.95
CA GLY A 65 7.30 -0.73 -4.28
C GLY A 65 7.36 -1.98 -5.17
N ASN A 66 8.34 -2.87 -4.95
CA ASN A 66 8.59 -4.02 -5.83
C ASN A 66 8.28 -5.37 -5.18
N PHE A 67 8.28 -5.44 -3.84
CA PHE A 67 8.10 -6.67 -3.09
C PHE A 67 6.95 -6.53 -2.11
N SER A 68 6.27 -7.65 -1.84
CA SER A 68 5.24 -7.68 -0.81
C SER A 68 5.84 -7.35 0.56
N ASN A 69 5.03 -6.75 1.45
CA ASN A 69 5.46 -6.42 2.82
C ASN A 69 6.08 -7.64 3.53
N HIS A 70 5.51 -8.83 3.31
CA HIS A 70 6.01 -10.09 3.83
C HIS A 70 7.46 -10.37 3.40
N SER A 71 7.73 -10.32 2.10
CA SER A 71 9.07 -10.56 1.54
C SER A 71 10.07 -9.53 2.05
N VAL A 72 9.66 -8.27 2.21
CA VAL A 72 10.50 -7.20 2.76
C VAL A 72 10.89 -7.48 4.22
N TYR A 73 9.94 -7.91 5.06
CA TYR A 73 10.25 -8.26 6.46
C TYR A 73 11.24 -9.42 6.57
N ILE A 74 11.07 -10.47 5.75
CA ILE A 74 12.01 -11.61 5.73
C ILE A 74 13.39 -11.16 5.24
N PHE A 75 13.44 -10.35 4.19
CA PHE A 75 14.71 -9.83 3.68
C PHE A 75 15.46 -9.02 4.74
N LEU A 76 14.77 -8.09 5.43
CA LEU A 76 15.37 -7.26 6.47
C LEU A 76 15.81 -8.07 7.70
N SER A 77 15.05 -9.10 8.09
CA SER A 77 15.40 -9.96 9.21
C SER A 77 16.64 -10.81 8.90
N LEU A 78 16.71 -11.40 7.71
CA LEU A 78 17.85 -12.18 7.24
C LEU A 78 19.10 -11.29 7.07
N ALA A 79 18.95 -10.09 6.49
CA ALA A 79 20.05 -9.15 6.33
C ALA A 79 20.62 -8.72 7.68
N SER A 80 19.76 -8.46 8.67
CA SER A 80 20.17 -8.08 10.03
C SER A 80 20.85 -9.24 10.77
N ALA A 81 20.34 -10.46 10.63
CA ALA A 81 20.95 -11.66 11.19
C ALA A 81 22.33 -11.92 10.57
N LEU A 82 22.46 -11.77 9.24
CA LEU A 82 23.73 -11.91 8.53
C LEU A 82 24.73 -10.83 8.95
N ALA A 83 24.31 -9.57 9.07
CA ALA A 83 25.18 -8.50 9.54
C ALA A 83 25.71 -8.78 10.96
N THR A 84 24.83 -9.26 11.85
CA THR A 84 25.21 -9.67 13.21
C THR A 84 26.21 -10.82 13.20
N PHE A 85 25.99 -11.82 12.35
CA PHE A 85 26.89 -12.95 12.16
C PHE A 85 28.28 -12.50 11.68
N LEU A 86 28.34 -11.66 10.65
CA LEU A 86 29.59 -11.14 10.10
C LEU A 86 30.36 -10.30 11.12
N LEU A 87 29.67 -9.45 11.89
CA LEU A 87 30.29 -8.67 12.96
C LEU A 87 30.88 -9.58 14.07
N ALA A 88 30.17 -10.65 14.44
CA ALA A 88 30.66 -11.61 15.42
C ALA A 88 31.92 -12.36 14.95
N LEU A 89 32.11 -12.56 13.64
CA LEU A 89 33.34 -13.14 13.08
C LEU A 89 34.52 -12.19 13.16
N VAL A 90 34.31 -10.91 12.86
CA VAL A 90 35.37 -9.89 12.77
C VAL A 90 35.85 -9.44 14.16
N CYS A 91 34.98 -9.41 15.17
CA CYS A 91 35.36 -9.00 16.53
C CYS A 91 36.18 -10.11 17.26
N PRO A 92 37.46 -9.85 17.59
CA PRO A 92 38.33 -10.83 18.25
C PRO A 92 38.01 -11.00 19.74
N ASP A 93 37.47 -9.98 20.40
CA ASP A 93 37.21 -9.95 21.84
C ASP A 93 35.94 -10.70 22.28
N ILE A 94 35.16 -11.20 21.32
CA ILE A 94 33.92 -11.94 21.60
C ILE A 94 34.25 -13.43 21.76
N SER A 95 33.90 -14.01 22.91
CA SER A 95 34.12 -15.44 23.15
C SER A 95 33.30 -16.32 22.19
N ASN A 96 33.78 -17.52 21.87
CA ASN A 96 33.06 -18.46 21.00
C ASN A 96 31.62 -18.76 21.48
N LYS A 97 31.37 -18.78 22.79
CA LYS A 97 30.02 -18.95 23.36
C LYS A 97 29.10 -17.77 23.05
N GLN A 98 29.62 -16.54 23.12
CA GLN A 98 28.87 -15.33 22.77
C GLN A 98 28.62 -15.25 21.26
N LYS A 99 29.60 -15.66 20.42
CA LYS A 99 29.40 -15.76 18.97
C LYS A 99 28.25 -16.72 18.64
N VAL A 100 28.26 -17.92 19.21
CA VAL A 100 27.18 -18.90 19.03
C VAL A 100 25.85 -18.35 19.52
N PHE A 101 25.81 -17.71 20.68
CA PHE A 101 24.59 -17.10 21.22
C PHE A 101 24.00 -16.02 20.28
N LEU A 102 24.83 -15.12 19.76
CA LEU A 102 24.40 -14.07 18.82
C LEU A 102 23.90 -14.64 17.49
N CYS A 103 24.55 -15.69 16.99
CA CYS A 103 24.12 -16.36 15.76
C CYS A 103 22.78 -17.07 15.95
N VAL A 104 22.62 -17.79 17.06
CA VAL A 104 21.39 -18.50 17.39
C VAL A 104 20.25 -17.51 17.65
N SER A 105 20.48 -16.42 18.39
CA SER A 105 19.44 -15.42 18.64
C SER A 105 19.03 -14.67 17.37
N GLY A 106 19.98 -14.34 16.49
CA GLY A 106 19.68 -13.75 15.18
C GLY A 106 18.85 -14.69 14.30
N LEU A 107 19.22 -15.97 14.26
CA LEU A 107 18.50 -16.98 13.49
C LEU A 107 17.10 -17.26 14.06
N THR A 108 16.95 -17.37 15.37
CA THR A 108 15.63 -17.56 16.00
C THR A 108 14.74 -16.36 15.77
N MET A 109 15.26 -15.13 15.86
CA MET A 109 14.49 -13.92 15.57
C MET A 109 14.05 -13.87 14.10
N ALA A 110 14.91 -14.27 13.16
CA ALA A 110 14.57 -14.37 11.75
C ALA A 110 13.48 -15.44 11.49
N LEU A 111 13.60 -16.61 12.13
CA LEU A 111 12.60 -17.68 12.03
C LEU A 111 11.25 -17.27 12.64
N VAL A 112 11.24 -16.66 13.84
CA VAL A 112 10.01 -16.15 14.47
C VAL A 112 9.36 -15.08 13.60
N SER A 113 10.15 -14.15 13.06
CA SER A 113 9.65 -13.13 12.13
C SER A 113 9.06 -13.76 10.88
N SER A 114 9.68 -14.82 10.34
CA SER A 114 9.15 -15.55 9.18
C SER A 114 7.83 -16.27 9.49
N SER A 115 7.66 -16.82 10.69
CA SER A 115 6.41 -17.47 11.11
C SER A 115 5.25 -16.49 11.23
N PHE A 116 5.47 -15.29 11.76
CA PHE A 116 4.44 -14.22 11.78
C PHE A 116 4.15 -13.68 10.38
N ALA A 117 5.11 -13.80 9.48
CA ALA A 117 4.96 -13.36 8.12
C ALA A 117 4.15 -14.40 7.31
N MET A 118 4.32 -15.72 7.57
CA MET A 118 3.65 -16.82 6.86
C MET A 118 2.15 -16.95 7.16
N ASP A 119 1.63 -16.19 8.11
CA ASP A 119 0.19 -16.11 8.34
C ASP A 119 -0.44 -15.30 7.19
N ASP A 120 -0.60 -15.99 6.06
CA ASP A 120 -1.48 -15.60 4.96
C ASP A 120 -2.84 -15.38 5.59
N ARG A 121 -3.13 -14.10 5.89
CA ARG A 121 -4.32 -13.56 6.57
C ARG A 121 -5.61 -13.85 5.80
N TRP A 122 -5.85 -15.12 5.53
CA TRP A 122 -7.00 -15.69 4.89
C TRP A 122 -8.24 -15.41 5.71
N GLU A 123 -8.16 -15.55 7.04
CA GLU A 123 -9.25 -15.22 7.95
C GLU A 123 -9.58 -13.73 7.94
N PHE A 124 -8.59 -12.83 7.83
CA PHE A 124 -8.84 -11.39 7.73
C PHE A 124 -9.39 -10.97 6.35
N THR A 125 -8.83 -11.54 5.28
CA THR A 125 -9.21 -11.22 3.89
C THR A 125 -10.61 -11.76 3.56
N SER A 126 -10.98 -12.94 4.08
CA SER A 126 -12.32 -13.52 3.89
C SER A 126 -13.37 -12.90 4.81
N SER A 127 -12.98 -12.42 6.01
CA SER A 127 -13.91 -11.73 6.92
C SER A 127 -14.18 -10.27 6.57
N THR A 128 -13.32 -9.65 5.75
CA THR A 128 -13.50 -8.25 5.33
C THR A 128 -14.53 -8.10 4.22
N PHE A 129 -14.71 -9.09 3.35
CA PHE A 129 -15.95 -9.19 2.59
C PHE A 129 -17.09 -9.57 3.55
N GLN A 130 -18.27 -8.94 3.41
CA GLN A 130 -19.47 -9.46 4.07
C GLN A 130 -19.58 -10.95 3.77
N LYS A 131 -19.47 -11.79 4.81
CA LYS A 131 -19.50 -13.25 4.65
C LYS A 131 -20.75 -13.62 3.84
N PRO A 132 -20.59 -14.29 2.69
CA PRO A 132 -21.74 -14.74 1.92
C PRO A 132 -22.60 -15.64 2.80
N LYS A 133 -23.92 -15.58 2.60
CA LYS A 133 -24.88 -16.41 3.34
C LYS A 133 -24.67 -17.91 3.09
N VAL A 134 -24.06 -18.26 1.97
CA VAL A 134 -23.74 -19.61 1.54
C VAL A 134 -22.23 -19.83 1.67
N GLU A 135 -21.85 -20.94 2.28
CA GLU A 135 -20.45 -21.33 2.34
C GLU A 135 -19.96 -21.62 0.91
N GLY A 136 -18.84 -21.01 0.53
CA GLY A 136 -18.30 -21.13 -0.82
C GLY A 136 -16.81 -21.31 -0.81
N ASN A 137 -16.28 -21.75 -1.95
CA ASN A 137 -14.86 -21.85 -2.19
C ASN A 137 -14.30 -20.48 -2.53
N TRP A 138 -13.18 -20.16 -1.92
CA TRP A 138 -12.47 -18.92 -2.14
C TRP A 138 -11.06 -19.24 -2.64
N LYS A 139 -10.52 -18.42 -3.53
CA LYS A 139 -9.16 -18.59 -4.04
C LYS A 139 -8.49 -17.24 -4.25
N ILE A 140 -7.28 -17.07 -3.73
CA ILE A 140 -6.43 -15.94 -4.12
C ILE A 140 -5.81 -16.28 -5.48
N ILE A 141 -6.10 -15.46 -6.50
CA ILE A 141 -5.57 -15.67 -7.86
C ILE A 141 -4.41 -14.74 -8.19
N ALA A 142 -4.26 -13.62 -7.47
CA ALA A 142 -3.14 -12.71 -7.64
C ALA A 142 -2.85 -11.89 -6.37
N LYS A 143 -1.57 -11.56 -6.18
CA LYS A 143 -1.09 -10.54 -5.23
C LYS A 143 -0.13 -9.63 -5.99
N GLU A 144 -0.51 -8.37 -6.13
CA GLU A 144 0.21 -7.36 -6.90
C GLU A 144 0.65 -6.22 -5.96
N PRO A 145 1.92 -6.17 -5.55
CA PRO A 145 2.43 -5.07 -4.76
C PRO A 145 2.53 -3.80 -5.60
N SER A 146 2.30 -2.66 -4.94
CA SER A 146 2.45 -1.32 -5.50
C SER A 146 2.94 -0.34 -4.44
N PHE A 147 3.51 0.77 -4.90
CA PHE A 147 3.85 1.91 -4.04
C PHE A 147 2.63 2.46 -3.28
N TYR A 148 1.43 2.34 -3.86
CA TYR A 148 0.20 2.80 -3.25
C TYR A 148 -0.53 1.72 -2.45
N GLY A 149 0.03 0.52 -2.32
CA GLY A 149 -0.54 -0.55 -1.50
C GLY A 149 -0.53 -1.90 -2.20
N ASN A 150 -0.76 -2.95 -1.42
CA ASN A 150 -0.87 -4.30 -1.96
C ASN A 150 -2.29 -4.53 -2.48
N HIS A 151 -2.39 -4.98 -3.72
CA HIS A 151 -3.64 -5.41 -4.31
C HIS A 151 -3.73 -6.93 -4.32
N THR A 152 -4.88 -7.46 -3.93
CA THR A 152 -5.14 -8.90 -3.93
C THR A 152 -6.39 -9.15 -4.76
N VAL A 153 -6.30 -10.08 -5.70
CA VAL A 153 -7.46 -10.53 -6.48
C VAL A 153 -7.90 -11.89 -5.96
N VAL A 154 -9.18 -11.98 -5.63
CA VAL A 154 -9.82 -13.21 -5.14
C VAL A 154 -10.93 -13.65 -6.08
N GLU A 155 -11.11 -14.96 -6.19
CA GLU A 155 -12.27 -15.59 -6.80
C GLU A 155 -13.09 -16.27 -5.70
N TYR A 156 -14.41 -16.15 -5.82
CA TYR A 156 -15.38 -16.87 -5.01
C TYR A 156 -16.30 -17.67 -5.92
N SER A 157 -16.61 -18.90 -5.51
CA SER A 157 -17.67 -19.71 -6.08
C SER A 157 -18.44 -20.45 -5.00
N ASP A 158 -19.75 -20.64 -5.15
CA ASP A 158 -20.57 -21.44 -4.23
C ASP A 158 -21.29 -22.61 -4.90
N THR A 159 -21.98 -23.41 -4.08
CA THR A 159 -22.73 -24.59 -4.53
C THR A 159 -23.98 -24.25 -5.34
N THR A 160 -24.43 -22.99 -5.34
CA THR A 160 -25.55 -22.50 -6.14
C THR A 160 -25.13 -22.07 -7.55
N GLY A 161 -23.82 -22.04 -7.81
CA GLY A 161 -23.23 -21.56 -9.06
C GLY A 161 -22.98 -20.05 -9.08
N LEU A 162 -23.08 -19.37 -7.93
CA LEU A 162 -22.72 -17.95 -7.83
C LEU A 162 -21.20 -17.82 -7.90
N GLU A 163 -20.72 -17.05 -8.87
CA GLU A 163 -19.28 -16.82 -9.04
C GLU A 163 -18.97 -15.33 -9.23
N TRP A 164 -17.98 -14.82 -8.50
CA TRP A 164 -17.52 -13.44 -8.61
C TRP A 164 -16.02 -13.30 -8.33
N ARG A 165 -15.42 -12.25 -8.87
CA ARG A 165 -14.06 -11.78 -8.59
C ARG A 165 -14.09 -10.55 -7.72
N GLY A 166 -13.22 -10.49 -6.74
CA GLY A 166 -13.04 -9.36 -5.84
C GLY A 166 -11.66 -8.77 -5.96
N LEU A 167 -11.58 -7.44 -5.96
CA LEU A 167 -10.34 -6.71 -5.75
C LEU A 167 -10.31 -6.24 -4.30
N LEU A 168 -9.21 -6.54 -3.60
CA LEU A 168 -8.90 -5.91 -2.32
C LEU A 168 -7.69 -5.00 -2.47
N THR A 169 -7.74 -3.87 -1.78
CA THR A 169 -6.65 -2.91 -1.68
C THR A 169 -6.28 -2.78 -0.21
N VAL A 170 -5.01 -3.03 0.12
CA VAL A 170 -4.51 -3.08 1.51
C VAL A 170 -5.28 -4.11 2.36
N GLY A 171 -5.78 -5.17 1.72
CA GLY A 171 -6.54 -6.24 2.39
C GLY A 171 -7.99 -5.89 2.70
N LEU A 172 -8.52 -4.80 2.15
CA LEU A 172 -9.91 -4.39 2.29
C LEU A 172 -10.63 -4.43 0.95
N PRO A 173 -11.89 -4.92 0.88
CA PRO A 173 -12.67 -4.96 -0.34
C PRO A 173 -12.78 -3.59 -1.02
N ASN A 174 -12.48 -3.55 -2.31
CA ASN A 174 -12.72 -2.39 -3.16
C ASN A 174 -13.87 -2.67 -4.13
N ASN A 175 -13.74 -3.69 -4.98
CA ASN A 175 -14.77 -4.07 -5.94
C ASN A 175 -15.12 -5.56 -5.85
N ARG A 176 -16.36 -5.88 -6.25
CA ARG A 176 -16.81 -7.24 -6.56
C ARG A 176 -17.54 -7.24 -7.89
N VAL A 177 -17.21 -8.18 -8.76
CA VAL A 177 -17.76 -8.28 -10.12
C VAL A 177 -18.11 -9.73 -10.40
N TYR A 178 -19.33 -9.99 -10.84
CA TYR A 178 -19.73 -11.31 -11.31
C TYR A 178 -19.00 -11.68 -12.59
N LYS A 179 -18.92 -12.96 -12.94
CA LYS A 179 -18.34 -13.37 -14.25
C LYS A 179 -19.03 -12.74 -15.47
N SER A 180 -20.26 -12.26 -15.33
CA SER A 180 -20.97 -11.51 -16.36
C SER A 180 -20.45 -10.09 -16.60
N GLY A 181 -19.49 -9.61 -15.78
CA GLY A 181 -19.00 -8.23 -15.82
C GLY A 181 -19.86 -7.25 -15.00
N ILE A 182 -20.96 -7.70 -14.42
CA ILE A 182 -21.86 -6.87 -13.62
C ILE A 182 -21.28 -6.71 -12.20
N SER A 183 -21.28 -5.49 -11.66
CA SER A 183 -20.86 -5.28 -10.28
C SER A 183 -21.80 -5.97 -9.29
N ALA A 184 -21.22 -6.67 -8.32
CA ALA A 184 -21.91 -7.19 -7.14
C ALA A 184 -21.96 -6.18 -5.97
N GLY A 185 -21.44 -4.97 -6.18
CA GLY A 185 -21.48 -3.88 -5.21
C GLY A 185 -22.64 -2.94 -5.49
N HIS A 186 -23.51 -2.71 -4.50
CA HIS A 186 -24.62 -1.75 -4.63
C HIS A 186 -24.14 -0.31 -4.86
N PHE A 187 -22.98 0.06 -4.30
CA PHE A 187 -22.44 1.41 -4.46
C PHE A 187 -22.13 1.75 -5.92
N THR A 188 -21.60 0.78 -6.69
CA THR A 188 -21.29 0.94 -8.11
C THR A 188 -22.54 1.34 -8.89
N HIS A 189 -23.64 0.60 -8.69
CA HIS A 189 -24.93 0.88 -9.33
C HIS A 189 -25.50 2.23 -8.88
N ALA A 190 -25.34 2.59 -7.61
CA ALA A 190 -25.80 3.89 -7.11
C ALA A 190 -25.06 5.06 -7.78
N LEU A 191 -23.74 4.96 -7.94
CA LEU A 191 -22.94 5.99 -8.64
C LEU A 191 -23.31 6.09 -10.12
N GLU A 192 -23.51 4.96 -10.81
CA GLU A 192 -23.96 4.94 -12.20
C GLU A 192 -25.33 5.58 -12.37
N ILE A 193 -26.30 5.25 -11.50
CA ILE A 193 -27.64 5.84 -11.54
C ILE A 193 -27.57 7.35 -11.28
N LEU A 194 -26.78 7.79 -10.30
CA LEU A 194 -26.62 9.22 -10.00
C LEU A 194 -25.99 9.98 -11.17
N ALA A 195 -24.96 9.41 -11.80
CA ALA A 195 -24.33 9.99 -12.98
C ALA A 195 -25.31 10.17 -14.15
N MET A 196 -26.30 9.29 -14.26
CA MET A 196 -27.26 9.26 -15.36
C MET A 196 -28.62 9.87 -14.99
N SER A 197 -28.71 10.54 -13.83
CA SER A 197 -29.98 11.06 -13.29
C SER A 197 -30.42 12.41 -13.87
N GLY A 198 -29.56 13.05 -14.67
CA GLY A 198 -29.88 14.29 -15.39
C GLY A 198 -30.98 14.10 -16.43
N GLU A 199 -31.53 15.22 -16.92
CA GLU A 199 -32.53 15.18 -18.01
C GLU A 199 -31.93 14.62 -19.31
N ASP A 200 -30.70 15.02 -19.61
CA ASP A 200 -29.93 14.55 -20.76
C ASP A 200 -28.82 13.57 -20.36
N LEU A 201 -28.42 12.72 -21.30
CA LEU A 201 -27.24 11.86 -21.15
C LEU A 201 -25.98 12.74 -21.02
N PRO A 202 -25.12 12.53 -20.02
CA PRO A 202 -23.91 13.33 -19.87
C PRO A 202 -22.97 13.05 -21.04
N GLU A 203 -22.54 14.09 -21.74
CA GLU A 203 -21.63 13.96 -22.87
C GLU A 203 -20.23 13.61 -22.38
N ARG A 204 -19.78 14.25 -21.29
CA ARG A 204 -18.43 14.10 -20.77
C ARG A 204 -18.39 13.90 -19.27
N VAL A 205 -17.81 12.78 -18.84
CA VAL A 205 -17.74 12.36 -17.43
C VAL A 205 -16.29 12.22 -16.98
N LEU A 206 -15.98 12.79 -15.82
CA LEU A 206 -14.71 12.57 -15.12
C LEU A 206 -14.92 11.55 -14.00
N VAL A 207 -14.15 10.46 -13.99
CA VAL A 207 -14.14 9.48 -12.91
C VAL A 207 -12.80 9.55 -12.18
N LEU A 208 -12.82 9.94 -10.91
CA LEU A 208 -11.64 9.98 -10.06
C LEU A 208 -11.53 8.63 -9.33
N GLY A 209 -10.62 7.78 -9.79
CA GLY A 209 -10.46 6.38 -9.38
C GLY A 209 -10.95 5.41 -10.46
N LEU A 210 -10.14 4.41 -10.81
CA LEU A 210 -10.50 3.40 -11.80
C LEU A 210 -11.16 2.16 -11.17
N GLY A 211 -10.61 1.72 -10.04
CA GLY A 211 -10.96 0.42 -9.45
C GLY A 211 -10.77 -0.71 -10.46
N VAL A 212 -11.79 -1.56 -10.65
CA VAL A 212 -11.80 -2.60 -11.69
C VAL A 212 -12.47 -2.17 -13.00
N GLY A 213 -12.83 -0.88 -13.14
CA GLY A 213 -13.28 -0.29 -14.40
C GLY A 213 -14.76 -0.49 -14.76
N VAL A 214 -15.62 -0.93 -13.84
CA VAL A 214 -17.06 -1.18 -14.13
C VAL A 214 -17.80 0.12 -14.49
N ILE A 215 -17.73 1.14 -13.63
CA ILE A 215 -18.39 2.44 -13.85
C ILE A 215 -17.96 3.06 -15.19
N PRO A 216 -16.66 3.28 -15.46
CA PRO A 216 -16.25 3.88 -16.74
C PRO A 216 -16.66 3.03 -17.95
N THR A 217 -16.63 1.70 -17.85
CA THR A 217 -17.08 0.81 -18.94
C THR A 217 -18.56 1.00 -19.25
N ASN A 218 -19.40 1.06 -18.21
CA ASN A 218 -20.84 1.18 -18.38
C ASN A 218 -21.25 2.55 -18.92
N LEU A 219 -20.64 3.62 -18.40
CA LEU A 219 -20.91 4.98 -18.89
C LEU A 219 -20.42 5.18 -20.34
N SER A 220 -19.24 4.65 -20.68
CA SER A 220 -18.73 4.69 -22.07
C SER A 220 -19.66 3.94 -23.04
N LYS A 221 -20.17 2.76 -22.65
CA LYS A 221 -21.15 2.01 -23.46
C LYS A 221 -22.48 2.73 -23.65
N ASN A 222 -22.84 3.65 -22.75
CA ASN A 222 -24.03 4.49 -22.88
C ASN A 222 -23.79 5.74 -23.75
N GLY A 223 -22.58 5.93 -24.28
CA GLY A 223 -22.25 6.99 -25.24
C GLY A 223 -21.48 8.18 -24.65
N SER A 224 -21.18 8.17 -23.35
CA SER A 224 -20.44 9.26 -22.70
C SER A 224 -18.93 9.16 -22.98
N HIS A 225 -18.26 10.29 -23.15
CA HIS A 225 -16.81 10.39 -23.18
C HIS A 225 -16.24 10.38 -21.76
N ILE A 226 -15.40 9.39 -21.46
CA ILE A 226 -14.93 9.15 -20.09
C ILE A 226 -13.45 9.48 -19.95
N ASP A 227 -13.14 10.44 -19.08
CA ASP A 227 -11.80 10.64 -18.56
C ASP A 227 -11.71 9.97 -17.18
N VAL A 228 -10.68 9.18 -16.94
CA VAL A 228 -10.41 8.53 -15.65
C VAL A 228 -9.08 8.99 -15.11
N VAL A 229 -9.03 9.34 -13.82
CA VAL A 229 -7.80 9.67 -13.10
C VAL A 229 -7.51 8.59 -12.08
N GLU A 230 -6.45 7.83 -12.29
CA GLU A 230 -6.02 6.75 -11.39
C GLU A 230 -4.63 7.04 -10.85
N LEU A 231 -4.45 6.93 -9.54
CA LEU A 231 -3.16 7.19 -8.90
C LEU A 231 -2.17 6.04 -9.16
N ASP A 232 -2.66 4.81 -9.23
CA ASP A 232 -1.85 3.60 -9.27
C ASP A 232 -1.91 2.88 -10.64
N PRO A 233 -0.81 2.90 -11.42
CA PRO A 233 -0.72 2.16 -12.68
C PRO A 233 -0.90 0.64 -12.57
N LYS A 234 -0.72 0.05 -11.38
CA LYS A 234 -0.99 -1.38 -11.15
C LYS A 234 -2.48 -1.69 -11.23
N VAL A 235 -3.36 -0.76 -10.86
CA VAL A 235 -4.81 -0.95 -10.90
C VAL A 235 -5.30 -1.20 -12.32
N LEU A 236 -4.80 -0.45 -13.32
CA LEU A 236 -5.10 -0.70 -14.74
C LEU A 236 -4.72 -2.14 -15.14
N LYS A 237 -3.48 -2.55 -14.84
CA LYS A 237 -2.99 -3.89 -15.20
C LYS A 237 -3.83 -5.00 -14.57
N ILE A 238 -4.31 -4.77 -13.35
CA ILE A 238 -5.19 -5.70 -12.65
C ILE A 238 -6.56 -5.75 -13.32
N ALA A 239 -7.14 -4.60 -13.66
CA ALA A 239 -8.43 -4.49 -14.33
C ALA A 239 -8.40 -5.21 -15.69
N GLU A 240 -7.40 -4.95 -16.52
CA GLU A 240 -7.25 -5.59 -17.84
C GLU A 240 -7.05 -7.12 -17.71
N LYS A 241 -6.21 -7.56 -16.77
CA LYS A 241 -5.81 -8.97 -16.66
C LYS A 241 -6.85 -9.86 -15.97
N TYR A 242 -7.58 -9.33 -15.00
CA TYR A 242 -8.44 -10.14 -14.13
C TYR A 242 -9.93 -9.78 -14.19
N PHE A 243 -10.28 -8.61 -14.73
CA PHE A 243 -11.66 -8.11 -14.78
C PHE A 243 -12.11 -7.76 -16.21
N ASP A 244 -11.35 -8.19 -17.23
CA ASP A 244 -11.69 -8.04 -18.65
C ASP A 244 -11.96 -6.56 -19.05
N PHE A 245 -11.28 -5.62 -18.39
CA PHE A 245 -11.41 -4.20 -18.66
C PHE A 245 -10.78 -3.82 -20.00
N ASP A 246 -11.50 -3.08 -20.83
CA ASP A 246 -11.00 -2.52 -22.09
C ASP A 246 -10.62 -1.05 -21.92
N LYS A 247 -9.31 -0.79 -21.88
CA LYS A 247 -8.77 0.57 -21.77
C LYS A 247 -9.18 1.49 -22.92
N SER A 248 -9.48 0.96 -24.12
CA SER A 248 -9.83 1.79 -25.28
C SER A 248 -11.15 2.55 -25.13
N LEU A 249 -11.97 2.17 -24.15
CA LEU A 249 -13.24 2.82 -23.83
C LEU A 249 -13.09 4.17 -23.12
N ILE A 250 -11.88 4.51 -22.65
CA ILE A 250 -11.62 5.68 -21.81
C ILE A 250 -10.33 6.41 -22.17
N ASN A 251 -10.21 7.67 -21.73
CA ASN A 251 -8.92 8.33 -21.58
C ASN A 251 -8.44 8.17 -20.13
N LEU A 252 -7.24 7.65 -19.93
CA LEU A 252 -6.71 7.38 -18.59
C LEU A 252 -5.50 8.26 -18.28
N TYR A 253 -5.56 8.94 -17.13
CA TYR A 253 -4.50 9.78 -16.60
C TYR A 253 -3.94 9.16 -15.32
N PHE A 254 -2.62 8.94 -15.27
CA PHE A 254 -1.95 8.46 -14.07
C PHE A 254 -1.45 9.62 -13.22
N GLU A 255 -2.30 10.13 -12.34
CA GLU A 255 -2.01 11.30 -11.50
C GLU A 255 -2.83 11.27 -10.21
N ASP A 256 -2.42 12.06 -9.21
CA ASP A 256 -3.25 12.37 -8.05
C ASP A 256 -4.48 13.20 -8.44
N ALA A 257 -5.67 12.73 -8.06
CA ALA A 257 -6.94 13.35 -8.42
C ALA A 257 -7.06 14.82 -8.00
N ARG A 258 -6.55 15.21 -6.82
CA ARG A 258 -6.54 16.62 -6.38
C ARG A 258 -5.67 17.47 -7.28
N THR A 259 -4.55 16.90 -7.72
CA THR A 259 -3.60 17.57 -8.61
C THR A 259 -4.17 17.76 -10.01
N PHE A 260 -4.92 16.77 -10.51
CA PHE A 260 -5.62 16.82 -11.79
C PHE A 260 -6.71 17.90 -11.79
N VAL A 261 -7.65 17.87 -10.85
CA VAL A 261 -8.77 18.84 -10.82
C VAL A 261 -8.30 20.28 -10.59
N ARG A 262 -7.17 20.49 -9.91
CA ARG A 262 -6.56 21.83 -9.77
C ARG A 262 -6.10 22.41 -11.12
N ARG A 263 -5.81 21.56 -12.11
CA ARG A 263 -5.35 21.92 -13.45
C ARG A 263 -6.39 21.56 -14.50
N CYS A 264 -7.67 21.58 -14.15
CA CYS A 264 -8.74 21.17 -15.04
C CYS A 264 -8.73 21.98 -16.34
N GLU A 265 -8.38 21.32 -17.45
CA GLU A 265 -8.37 21.95 -18.77
C GLU A 265 -9.74 21.85 -19.45
N HIS A 266 -10.60 20.97 -18.93
CA HIS A 266 -11.86 20.61 -19.55
C HIS A 266 -13.03 20.71 -18.58
N LYS A 267 -14.21 20.92 -19.14
CA LYS A 267 -15.47 20.95 -18.41
C LYS A 267 -16.17 19.60 -18.53
N TYR A 268 -16.77 19.15 -17.44
CA TYR A 268 -17.45 17.87 -17.33
C TYR A 268 -18.89 18.08 -16.87
N ASP A 269 -19.80 17.28 -17.40
CA ASP A 269 -21.20 17.31 -16.99
C ASP A 269 -21.41 16.54 -15.69
N VAL A 270 -20.53 15.56 -15.42
CA VAL A 270 -20.52 14.79 -14.18
C VAL A 270 -19.07 14.54 -13.74
N VAL A 271 -18.82 14.73 -12.44
CA VAL A 271 -17.57 14.29 -11.78
C VAL A 271 -17.91 13.25 -10.72
N LEU A 272 -17.46 12.01 -10.93
CA LEU A 272 -17.58 10.91 -9.97
C LEU A 272 -16.31 10.82 -9.11
N VAL A 273 -16.48 10.85 -7.79
CA VAL A 273 -15.37 10.74 -6.84
C VAL A 273 -15.37 9.34 -6.21
N ASP A 274 -14.60 8.42 -6.79
CA ASP A 274 -14.42 7.03 -6.33
C ASP A 274 -12.99 6.79 -5.82
N LEU A 275 -12.56 7.63 -4.88
CA LEU A 275 -11.19 7.66 -4.34
C LEU A 275 -11.05 6.95 -3.00
N TYR A 276 -11.97 6.02 -2.70
CA TYR A 276 -11.91 5.28 -1.44
C TYR A 276 -10.69 4.34 -1.45
N ARG A 277 -9.87 4.44 -0.41
CA ARG A 277 -8.82 3.47 -0.12
C ARG A 277 -9.26 2.69 1.09
N GLY A 278 -8.91 1.40 1.14
CA GLY A 278 -9.39 0.48 2.17
C GLY A 278 -9.42 1.08 3.58
N ASP A 279 -8.34 1.75 3.99
CA ASP A 279 -8.10 2.37 5.28
C ASP A 279 -8.74 3.75 5.50
N GLY A 280 -9.44 4.29 4.51
CA GLY A 280 -10.21 5.53 4.56
C GLY A 280 -10.08 6.38 3.29
N ILE A 281 -10.74 7.55 3.32
CA ILE A 281 -10.62 8.52 2.23
C ILE A 281 -9.41 9.43 2.51
N PRO A 282 -8.48 9.63 1.56
CA PRO A 282 -7.35 10.51 1.76
C PRO A 282 -7.77 11.93 2.17
N PRO A 283 -7.22 12.52 3.24
CA PRO A 283 -7.68 13.82 3.75
C PRO A 283 -7.63 14.95 2.72
N HIS A 284 -6.69 14.89 1.76
CA HIS A 284 -6.53 15.92 0.75
C HIS A 284 -7.66 15.92 -0.30
N VAL A 285 -8.36 14.81 -0.50
CA VAL A 285 -9.50 14.68 -1.45
C VAL A 285 -10.86 14.88 -0.77
N VAL A 286 -10.88 15.28 0.50
CA VAL A 286 -12.08 15.71 1.24
C VAL A 286 -11.93 17.13 1.79
N SER A 287 -11.04 17.91 1.19
CA SER A 287 -10.79 19.30 1.57
C SER A 287 -11.73 20.26 0.83
N PHE A 288 -12.01 21.42 1.41
CA PHE A 288 -12.80 22.47 0.77
C PHE A 288 -12.24 22.83 -0.62
N ASN A 289 -10.94 23.10 -0.71
CA ASN A 289 -10.29 23.46 -1.98
C ASN A 289 -10.38 22.35 -3.03
N PHE A 290 -10.48 21.08 -2.62
CA PHE A 290 -10.68 19.98 -3.58
C PHE A 290 -12.06 20.06 -4.23
N PHE A 291 -13.12 20.28 -3.44
CA PHE A 291 -14.47 20.47 -3.96
C PHE A 291 -14.63 21.78 -4.73
N GLU A 292 -13.91 22.84 -4.36
CA GLU A 292 -13.85 24.09 -5.14
C GLU A 292 -13.25 23.84 -6.53
N ASN A 293 -12.11 23.13 -6.61
CA ASN A 293 -11.52 22.74 -7.90
C ASN A 293 -12.44 21.82 -8.71
N ILE A 294 -13.16 20.89 -8.07
CA ILE A 294 -14.17 20.08 -8.77
C ILE A 294 -15.27 20.96 -9.35
N LYS A 295 -15.77 21.94 -8.59
CA LYS A 295 -16.77 22.89 -9.07
C LYS A 295 -16.26 23.67 -10.28
N GLU A 296 -14.98 24.04 -10.29
CA GLU A 296 -14.33 24.66 -11.44
C GLU A 296 -14.14 23.69 -12.62
N CYS A 297 -14.18 22.37 -12.43
CA CYS A 297 -14.21 21.38 -13.50
C CYS A 297 -15.61 21.17 -14.09
N LEU A 298 -16.68 21.57 -13.41
CA LEU A 298 -18.05 21.33 -13.89
C LEU A 298 -18.42 22.29 -15.01
N SER A 299 -19.22 21.79 -15.97
CA SER A 299 -19.92 22.60 -16.97
C SER A 299 -21.00 23.45 -16.29
N GLU A 300 -21.62 24.38 -17.02
CA GLU A 300 -22.64 25.28 -16.45
C GLU A 300 -23.82 24.53 -15.83
N TYR A 301 -24.12 23.33 -16.36
CA TYR A 301 -25.22 22.47 -15.93
C TYR A 301 -24.78 21.19 -15.21
N GLY A 302 -23.49 21.09 -14.86
CA GLY A 302 -22.90 19.95 -14.15
C GLY A 302 -22.91 20.07 -12.63
#